data_AF-A0A969EDB5-F1
#
_entry.id   AF-A0A969EDB5-F1
#
_cell.length_a   1.000
_cell.length_b   1.000
_cell.length_c   1.000
_cell.angle_alpha   90.00
_cell.angle_beta   90.00
_cell.angle_gamma   90.00
#
_symmetry.space_group_name_H-M   'P 1'
#
loop_
_entity.id
_entity.type
_entity.pdbx_description
1 polymer ?
#
loop_
_entity_poly.entity_id
_entity_poly.type
_entity_poly.pdbx_seq_one_letter_code
_entity_poly.pdbx_strand_id
1 'polypeptide(L)'
;MADAAMKKKRPVYLDLVRIRLPLPGFVSILHRASGLLLFVLAFWLLALLDRSLASPEGYAQVRDTIAHPLAKLVLIGIGWAFFHHFCAGIRYLLIDMHVGVDLATARASSWAVLGASIVLTLVFGAWIW
;
A
#
# COMPACT_ATOMS: atom_id res chain seq x y z
N MET A 1 4.27 -6.09 -55.92
CA MET A 1 4.22 -5.35 -54.65
C MET A 1 3.37 -6.17 -53.70
N ALA A 2 4.00 -6.72 -52.66
CA ALA A 2 3.36 -7.66 -51.75
C ALA A 2 2.49 -6.88 -50.76
N ASP A 3 1.17 -6.94 -50.95
CA ASP A 3 0.20 -6.57 -49.92
C ASP A 3 0.38 -7.53 -48.74
N ALA A 4 1.17 -7.09 -47.76
CA ALA A 4 1.23 -7.75 -46.47
C ALA A 4 -0.15 -7.63 -45.82
N ALA A 5 -0.96 -8.67 -45.95
CA ALA A 5 -2.25 -8.78 -45.30
C ALA A 5 -2.11 -8.44 -43.82
N MET A 6 -2.57 -7.25 -43.41
CA MET A 6 -2.62 -6.85 -42.00
C MET A 6 -3.37 -7.94 -41.24
N LYS A 7 -2.67 -8.68 -40.37
CA LYS A 7 -3.30 -9.64 -39.46
C LYS A 7 -4.34 -8.90 -38.62
N LYS A 8 -5.63 -9.14 -38.89
CA LYS A 8 -6.75 -8.53 -38.18
C LYS A 8 -6.63 -8.87 -36.69
N LYS A 9 -6.33 -7.87 -35.85
CA LYS A 9 -6.15 -8.05 -34.41
C LYS A 9 -7.49 -8.39 -33.78
N ARG A 10 -7.56 -9.50 -33.04
CA ARG A 10 -8.79 -9.93 -32.36
C ARG A 10 -9.13 -8.95 -31.22
N PRO A 11 -10.42 -8.65 -31.00
CA PRO A 11 -10.81 -7.81 -29.87
C PRO A 11 -10.52 -8.52 -28.54
N VAL A 12 -10.12 -7.75 -27.53
CA VAL A 12 -9.84 -8.23 -26.17
C VAL A 12 -10.87 -7.61 -25.24
N TYR A 13 -11.52 -8.44 -24.41
CA TYR A 13 -12.43 -7.95 -23.39
C TYR A 13 -11.65 -7.59 -22.10
N LEU A 14 -11.26 -6.33 -21.99
CA LEU A 14 -10.59 -5.76 -20.81
C LEU A 14 -11.31 -4.50 -20.34
N ASP A 15 -12.60 -4.65 -20.02
CA ASP A 15 -13.39 -3.58 -19.41
C ASP A 15 -13.36 -3.73 -17.88
N LEU A 16 -12.44 -3.03 -17.23
CA LEU A 16 -12.22 -3.10 -15.79
C LEU A 16 -13.40 -2.57 -14.96
N VAL A 17 -14.28 -1.75 -15.57
CA VAL A 17 -15.46 -1.22 -14.90
C VAL A 17 -16.58 -2.27 -14.89
N ARG A 18 -16.65 -3.11 -15.92
CA ARG A 18 -17.62 -4.23 -15.99
C ARG A 18 -17.18 -5.48 -15.24
N ILE A 19 -15.87 -5.72 -15.12
CA ILE A 19 -15.34 -6.89 -14.41
C ILE A 19 -15.50 -6.70 -12.89
N ARG A 20 -16.23 -7.62 -12.24
CA ARG A 20 -16.42 -7.59 -10.78
C ARG A 20 -15.24 -8.25 -10.06
N LEU A 21 -14.39 -7.43 -9.47
CA LEU A 21 -13.26 -7.91 -8.68
C LEU A 21 -13.72 -8.35 -7.28
N PRO A 22 -13.38 -9.56 -6.80
CA PRO A 22 -13.68 -9.98 -5.45
C PRO A 22 -12.73 -9.30 -4.45
N LEU A 23 -13.11 -9.29 -3.16
CA LEU A 23 -12.34 -8.63 -2.10
C LEU A 23 -10.84 -9.02 -2.04
N PRO A 24 -10.44 -10.30 -2.17
CA PRO A 24 -9.01 -10.66 -2.22
C PRO A 24 -8.25 -10.01 -3.37
N GLY A 25 -8.95 -9.73 -4.49
CA GLY A 25 -8.39 -9.00 -5.62
C GLY A 25 -8.09 -7.54 -5.27
N PHE A 26 -9.00 -6.86 -4.54
CA PHE A 26 -8.75 -5.51 -4.05
C PHE A 26 -7.57 -5.48 -3.07
N VAL A 27 -7.52 -6.40 -2.10
CA VAL A 27 -6.39 -6.51 -1.16
C VAL A 27 -5.06 -6.67 -1.91
N SER A 28 -5.03 -7.44 -3.00
CA SER A 28 -3.85 -7.61 -3.87
C SER A 28 -3.43 -6.33 -4.60
N ILE A 29 -4.39 -5.59 -5.16
CA ILE A 29 -4.07 -4.32 -5.82
C ILE A 29 -3.55 -3.31 -4.79
N LEU A 30 -4.21 -3.22 -3.63
CA LEU A 30 -3.81 -2.31 -2.56
C LEU A 30 -2.43 -2.68 -1.98
N HIS A 31 -2.09 -3.97 -1.85
CA HIS A 31 -0.76 -4.40 -1.39
C HIS A 31 0.34 -3.97 -2.37
N ARG A 32 0.08 -4.07 -3.68
CA ARG A 32 1.00 -3.60 -4.73
C ARG A 32 1.15 -2.08 -4.72
N ALA A 33 0.03 -1.36 -4.64
CA ALA A 33 0.03 0.09 -4.60
C ALA A 33 0.72 0.62 -3.33
N SER A 34 0.46 0.01 -2.17
CA SER A 34 1.10 0.39 -0.91
C SER A 34 2.61 0.11 -0.93
N GLY A 35 3.05 -1.00 -1.53
CA GLY A 35 4.47 -1.28 -1.70
C GLY A 35 5.19 -0.24 -2.55
N LEU A 36 4.59 0.17 -3.68
CA LEU A 36 5.14 1.26 -4.50
C LEU A 36 5.19 2.59 -3.74
N LEU A 37 4.12 2.92 -3.02
CA LEU A 37 4.04 4.16 -2.24
C LEU A 37 5.12 4.20 -1.16
N LEU A 38 5.32 3.11 -0.43
CA LEU A 38 6.38 2.98 0.57
C LEU A 38 7.77 3.09 -0.04
N PHE A 39 8.01 2.44 -1.17
CA PHE A 39 9.29 2.51 -1.87
C PHE A 39 9.64 3.97 -2.25
N VAL A 40 8.70 4.70 -2.83
CA VAL A 40 8.92 6.11 -3.22
C VAL A 40 9.09 7.00 -1.99
N LEU A 41 8.26 6.83 -0.96
CA LEU A 41 8.29 7.68 0.23
C LEU A 41 9.44 7.33 1.19
N ALA A 42 10.07 6.16 1.06
CA ALA A 42 11.25 5.80 1.83
C ALA A 42 12.39 6.82 1.64
N PHE A 43 12.60 7.34 0.42
CA PHE A 43 13.61 8.38 0.16
C PHE A 43 13.37 9.65 0.98
N TRP A 44 12.11 10.07 1.08
CA TRP A 44 11.74 11.24 1.88
C TRP A 44 11.90 10.98 3.38
N LEU A 45 11.47 9.81 3.87
CA LEU A 45 11.67 9.41 5.27
C LEU A 45 13.15 9.32 5.64
N LEU A 46 14.00 8.78 4.76
CA LEU A 46 15.45 8.71 4.97
C LEU A 46 16.08 10.11 5.00
N ALA A 47 15.63 11.04 4.16
CA ALA A 47 16.10 12.43 4.20
C ALA A 47 15.69 13.15 5.49
N LEU A 48 14.48 12.90 6.00
CA LEU A 48 14.08 13.41 7.31
C LEU A 48 14.91 12.78 8.44
N LEU A 49 15.15 11.47 8.38
CA LEU A 49 15.95 10.75 9.36
C LEU A 49 17.38 11.30 9.41
N ASP A 50 18.03 11.43 8.25
CA ASP A 50 19.38 11.99 8.11
C ASP A 50 19.45 13.40 8.74
N ARG A 51 18.54 14.29 8.36
CA ARG A 51 18.48 15.66 8.93
C ARG A 51 18.21 15.65 10.43
N SER A 52 17.39 14.73 10.92
CA SER A 52 17.06 14.64 12.35
C SER A 52 18.25 14.23 13.21
N LEU A 53 19.24 13.55 12.62
CA LEU A 53 20.45 13.08 13.30
C LEU A 53 21.65 14.01 13.11
N ALA A 54 21.58 14.96 12.17
CA ALA A 54 22.72 15.81 11.81
C ALA A 54 23.08 16.86 12.88
N SER A 55 22.10 17.49 13.52
CA SER A 55 22.33 18.48 14.60
C SER A 55 21.05 18.75 15.41
N PRO A 56 21.14 19.42 16.58
CA PRO A 56 19.97 19.88 17.32
C PRO A 56 19.03 20.78 16.50
N GLU A 57 19.58 21.66 15.67
CA GLU A 57 18.82 22.54 14.77
C GLU A 57 18.14 21.72 13.66
N GLY A 58 18.84 20.73 13.10
CA GLY A 58 18.29 19.80 12.12
C GLY A 58 17.10 19.01 12.68
N TYR A 59 17.24 18.50 13.90
CA TYR A 59 16.14 17.84 14.63
C TYR A 59 14.95 18.78 14.84
N ALA A 60 15.17 20.00 15.31
CA ALA A 60 14.10 20.99 15.52
C ALA A 60 13.33 21.29 14.22
N GLN A 61 14.04 21.42 13.09
CA GLN A 61 13.41 21.63 11.78
C GLN A 61 12.55 20.44 11.34
N VAL A 62 13.02 19.20 11.54
CA VAL A 62 12.23 18.00 11.24
C VAL A 62 10.99 17.93 12.12
N ARG A 63 11.15 18.17 13.43
CA ARG A 63 10.04 18.22 14.40
C ARG A 63 8.97 19.22 13.95
N ASP A 64 9.36 20.44 13.60
CA ASP A 64 8.42 21.49 13.18
C ASP A 64 7.77 21.15 11.84
N THR A 65 8.50 20.51 10.92
CA THR A 65 7.96 20.02 9.65
C THR A 65 6.88 18.97 9.87
N ILE A 66 7.14 17.94 10.69
CA ILE A 66 6.18 16.85 10.92
C ILE A 66 5.04 17.26 11.86
N ALA A 67 5.20 18.33 12.64
CA ALA A 67 4.14 18.92 13.45
C ALA A 67 3.05 19.58 12.59
N HIS A 68 3.37 19.99 11.36
CA HIS A 68 2.41 20.62 10.46
C HIS A 68 1.24 19.66 10.14
N PRO A 69 -0.03 20.09 10.23
CA PRO A 69 -1.19 19.23 9.98
C PRO A 69 -1.15 18.45 8.66
N LEU A 70 -0.73 19.11 7.57
CA LEU A 70 -0.59 18.45 6.26
C LEU A 70 0.49 17.36 6.28
N ALA A 71 1.60 17.56 7.00
CA ALA A 71 2.63 16.55 7.15
C ALA A 71 2.11 15.36 7.96
N LYS A 72 1.34 15.60 9.03
CA LYS A 72 0.65 14.53 9.78
C LYS A 72 -0.31 13.73 8.90
N LEU A 73 -1.06 14.37 8.00
CA LEU A 73 -1.94 13.67 7.05
C LEU A 73 -1.13 12.80 6.07
N VAL A 74 0.00 13.29 5.56
CA VAL A 74 0.91 12.49 4.72
C VAL A 74 1.47 11.32 5.51
N LEU A 75 1.87 11.52 6.76
CA LEU A 75 2.35 10.47 7.66
C LEU A 75 1.26 9.41 7.93
N ILE A 76 -0.01 9.80 8.10
CA ILE A 76 -1.13 8.85 8.20
C ILE A 76 -1.25 8.02 6.92
N GLY A 77 -1.12 8.63 5.75
CA GLY A 77 -1.11 7.92 4.47
C GLY A 77 0.03 6.91 4.35
N ILE A 78 1.23 7.29 4.77
CA ILE A 78 2.41 6.40 4.88
C ILE A 78 2.14 5.27 5.87
N GLY A 79 1.59 5.59 7.05
CA GLY A 79 1.23 4.63 8.09
C GLY A 79 0.22 3.60 7.57
N TRP A 80 -0.85 4.04 6.91
CA TRP A 80 -1.80 3.15 6.26
C TRP A 80 -1.13 2.25 5.23
N ALA A 81 -0.28 2.82 4.36
CA ALA A 81 0.43 2.04 3.35
C ALA A 81 1.30 0.95 4.01
N PHE A 82 2.02 1.29 5.08
CA PHE A 82 2.82 0.35 5.86
C PHE A 82 1.96 -0.75 6.48
N PHE A 83 0.93 -0.40 7.25
CA PHE A 83 0.11 -1.39 7.95
C PHE A 83 -0.65 -2.29 6.98
N HIS A 84 -1.22 -1.75 5.90
CA HIS A 84 -1.87 -2.55 4.86
C HIS A 84 -0.86 -3.47 4.17
N HIS A 85 0.31 -2.93 3.77
CA HIS A 85 1.35 -3.73 3.11
C HIS A 85 1.82 -4.88 4.00
N PHE A 86 2.08 -4.59 5.29
CA PHE A 86 2.57 -5.55 6.27
C PHE A 86 1.53 -6.65 6.56
N CYS A 87 0.29 -6.29 6.89
CA CYS A 87 -0.77 -7.27 7.15
C CYS A 87 -1.07 -8.13 5.92
N ALA A 88 -1.14 -7.52 4.73
CA ALA A 88 -1.33 -8.26 3.47
C ALA A 88 -0.12 -9.14 3.16
N GLY A 89 1.11 -8.68 3.43
CA GLY A 89 2.35 -9.42 3.25
C GLY A 89 2.38 -10.69 4.11
N ILE A 90 2.03 -10.59 5.40
CA ILE A 90 1.88 -11.77 6.27
C ILE A 90 0.87 -12.76 5.68
N ARG A 91 -0.29 -12.26 5.22
CA ARG A 91 -1.28 -13.11 4.55
C ARG A 91 -0.71 -13.81 3.30
N TYR A 92 0.09 -13.12 2.48
CA TYR A 92 0.70 -13.72 1.30
C TYR A 92 1.73 -14.79 1.67
N LEU A 93 2.58 -14.53 2.66
CA LEU A 93 3.53 -15.54 3.16
C LEU A 93 2.81 -16.79 3.69
N LEU A 94 1.68 -16.64 4.38
CA LEU A 94 0.85 -17.77 4.81
C LEU A 94 0.28 -18.54 3.61
N ILE A 95 -0.19 -17.85 2.58
CA ILE A 95 -0.68 -18.48 1.34
C ILE A 95 0.44 -19.23 0.63
N ASP A 96 1.67 -18.69 0.59
CA ASP A 96 2.85 -19.35 0.01
C ASP A 96 3.19 -20.65 0.77
N MET A 97 2.91 -20.68 2.07
CA MET A 97 2.97 -21.89 2.92
C MET A 97 1.73 -22.79 2.80
N HIS A 98 0.84 -22.54 1.85
CA HIS A 98 -0.43 -23.26 1.63
C HIS A 98 -1.44 -23.15 2.79
N VAL A 99 -1.33 -22.12 3.63
CA VAL A 99 -2.26 -21.82 4.72
C VAL A 99 -3.33 -20.83 4.24
N GLY A 100 -4.61 -21.21 4.36
CA GLY A 100 -5.75 -20.33 4.05
C GLY A 100 -6.02 -20.12 2.55
N VAL A 101 -5.72 -21.12 1.73
CA VAL A 101 -5.85 -21.09 0.26
C VAL A 101 -7.28 -21.27 -0.27
N ASP A 102 -8.18 -21.84 0.53
CA ASP A 102 -9.57 -22.02 0.11
C ASP A 102 -10.31 -20.67 0.01
N LEU A 103 -11.38 -20.62 -0.79
CA LEU A 103 -12.05 -19.37 -1.11
C LEU A 103 -12.68 -18.70 0.13
N ALA A 104 -13.21 -19.48 1.08
CA ALA A 104 -13.85 -18.92 2.27
C ALA A 104 -12.80 -18.26 3.17
N THR A 105 -11.70 -18.96 3.45
CA THR A 105 -10.59 -18.42 4.24
C THR A 105 -9.89 -17.27 3.52
N ALA A 106 -9.73 -17.33 2.20
CA ALA A 106 -9.14 -16.24 1.42
C ALA A 106 -9.98 -14.95 1.52
N ARG A 107 -11.31 -15.05 1.57
CA ARG A 107 -12.22 -13.90 1.79
C ARG A 107 -12.18 -13.41 3.22
N ALA A 108 -12.24 -14.31 4.21
CA ALA A 108 -12.20 -13.94 5.62
C ALA A 108 -10.87 -13.26 5.99
N SER A 109 -9.74 -13.81 5.55
CA SER A 109 -8.41 -13.20 5.74
C SER A 109 -8.28 -11.85 5.04
N SER A 110 -8.94 -11.63 3.90
CA SER A 110 -8.95 -10.32 3.24
C SER A 110 -9.67 -9.26 4.08
N TRP A 111 -10.79 -9.61 4.71
CA TRP A 111 -11.46 -8.73 5.69
C TRP A 111 -10.58 -8.47 6.91
N ALA A 112 -9.90 -9.50 7.42
CA ALA A 112 -9.00 -9.35 8.57
C ALA A 112 -7.84 -8.38 8.26
N VAL A 113 -7.23 -8.46 7.07
CA VAL A 113 -6.20 -7.52 6.62
C VAL A 113 -6.71 -6.07 6.61
N LEU A 114 -7.89 -5.83 6.04
CA LEU A 114 -8.47 -4.48 5.97
C LEU A 114 -8.83 -3.97 7.37
N GLY A 115 -9.48 -4.79 8.19
CA GLY A 115 -9.83 -4.41 9.56
C GLY A 115 -8.61 -4.08 10.42
N ALA A 116 -7.61 -4.97 10.44
CA ALA A 116 -6.39 -4.77 11.22
C ALA A 116 -5.60 -3.54 10.75
N SER A 117 -5.43 -3.36 9.45
CA SER A 117 -4.70 -2.20 8.91
C SER A 117 -5.39 -0.88 9.20
N ILE A 118 -6.73 -0.81 9.12
CA ILE A 118 -7.48 0.39 9.48
C ILE A 118 -7.35 0.69 10.97
N VAL A 119 -7.50 -0.31 11.85
CA VAL A 119 -7.36 -0.12 13.30
C VAL A 119 -5.95 0.40 13.64
N LEU A 120 -4.91 -0.21 13.08
CA LEU A 120 -3.52 0.24 13.27
C LEU A 120 -3.30 1.67 12.76
N THR A 121 -3.88 2.00 11.60
CA THR A 121 -3.81 3.36 11.04
C THR A 121 -4.48 4.39 11.94
N LEU A 122 -5.65 4.07 12.52
CA LEU A 122 -6.37 4.96 13.43
C LEU A 122 -5.61 5.16 14.74
N VAL A 123 -5.05 4.08 15.31
CA VAL A 123 -4.21 4.16 16.51
C VAL A 123 -2.96 5.01 16.24
N PHE A 124 -2.29 4.79 15.11
CA PHE A 124 -1.14 5.59 14.71
C PHE A 124 -1.51 7.05 14.47
N GLY A 125 -2.62 7.31 13.79
CA GLY A 125 -3.15 8.65 13.58
C GLY A 125 -3.42 9.36 14.91
N ALA A 126 -4.11 8.70 15.85
CA ALA A 126 -4.36 9.25 17.17
C ALA A 126 -3.07 9.52 17.97
N TRP A 127 -2.03 8.70 17.79
CA TRP A 127 -0.76 8.86 18.48
C TRP A 127 0.06 10.06 17.98
N ILE A 128 0.04 10.34 16.68
CA ILE A 128 0.82 11.45 16.10
C ILE A 128 0.11 12.81 16.17
N TRP A 129 -1.17 12.83 16.56
CA TRP A 129 -1.99 14.03 16.66
C TRP A 129 -1.96 14.64 18.05
#